data_AF-A0A3D5URT2-F1
#
_entry.id   AF-A0A3D5URT2-F1
#
_cell.length_a   1.000
_cell.length_b   1.000
_cell.length_c   1.000
_cell.angle_alpha   90.00
_cell.angle_beta   90.00
_cell.angle_gamma   90.00
#
_symmetry.space_group_name_H-M   'P 1'
#
loop_
_entity.id
_entity.type
_entity.pdbx_description
1 polymer ?
#
loop_
_entity_poly.entity_id
_entity_poly.type
_entity_poly.pdbx_seq_one_letter_code
_entity_poly.pdbx_strand_id
1 'polypeptide(L)'
;MKYGQPAFTRKGRAHYLAGSPDEALLQRIVARLAGDAGLAGFDLPAGLRTRRRGAFRFVFNYGAVSADISPQFPVISVVPGGARLEAGGVAVLRTED
;
A
#
# COMPACT_ATOMS: atom_id res chain seq x y z
N MET A 1 -25.93 13.19 3.05
CA MET A 1 -26.49 13.09 1.69
C MET A 1 -27.94 12.63 1.80
N LYS A 2 -28.85 13.20 1.00
CA LYS A 2 -30.21 12.69 0.82
C LYS A 2 -30.15 11.44 -0.07
N TYR A 3 -31.14 10.56 0.04
CA TYR A 3 -31.19 9.28 -0.70
C TYR A 3 -31.11 9.50 -2.23
N GLY A 4 -30.12 8.89 -2.90
CA GLY A 4 -30.01 8.82 -4.36
C GLY A 4 -28.99 9.76 -5.02
N GLN A 5 -28.26 10.59 -4.28
CA GLN A 5 -27.23 11.47 -4.86
C GLN A 5 -25.94 10.70 -5.16
N PRO A 6 -25.28 10.93 -6.32
CA PRO A 6 -24.03 10.26 -6.65
C PRO A 6 -22.92 10.63 -5.65
N ALA A 7 -22.31 9.62 -5.03
CA ALA A 7 -21.18 9.81 -4.11
C ALA A 7 -19.82 9.80 -4.82
N PHE A 8 -19.66 9.04 -5.91
CA PHE A 8 -18.43 8.94 -6.69
C PHE A 8 -18.75 8.98 -8.18
N THR A 9 -18.16 9.93 -8.91
CA THR A 9 -18.42 10.15 -10.34
C THR A 9 -17.13 10.27 -11.14
N ARG A 10 -17.23 10.18 -12.46
CA ARG A 10 -16.09 10.21 -13.38
C ARG A 10 -16.43 10.96 -14.67
N LYS A 11 -15.48 11.75 -15.17
CA LYS A 11 -15.48 12.31 -16.55
C LYS A 11 -14.09 12.14 -17.16
N GLY A 12 -13.95 11.29 -18.17
CA GLY A 12 -12.64 11.00 -18.77
C GLY A 12 -11.69 10.34 -17.75
N ARG A 13 -10.55 10.99 -17.45
CA ARG A 13 -9.58 10.52 -16.43
C ARG A 13 -9.77 11.18 -15.06
N ALA A 14 -10.70 12.13 -14.94
CA ALA A 14 -10.99 12.83 -13.70
C ALA A 14 -12.08 12.11 -12.91
N HIS A 15 -11.85 11.93 -11.60
CA HIS A 15 -12.77 11.31 -10.65
C HIS A 15 -13.13 12.34 -9.57
N TYR A 16 -14.38 12.34 -9.13
CA TYR A 16 -14.86 13.21 -8.07
C TYR A 16 -15.56 12.38 -6.99
N LEU A 17 -15.13 12.56 -5.74
CA LEU A 17 -15.72 11.95 -4.55
C LEU A 17 -16.43 13.05 -3.76
N ALA A 18 -17.76 12.96 -3.70
CA ALA A 18 -18.64 14.01 -3.17
C ALA A 18 -18.79 13.97 -1.64
N GLY A 19 -17.77 13.52 -0.90
CA GLY A 19 -17.81 13.42 0.56
C GLY A 19 -16.59 12.71 1.12
N SER A 20 -16.54 12.60 2.45
CA SER A 20 -15.48 11.84 3.12
C SER A 20 -15.78 10.34 3.04
N PRO A 21 -14.89 9.53 2.44
CA PRO A 21 -15.03 8.08 2.48
C PRO A 21 -14.66 7.56 3.87
N ASP A 22 -15.20 6.39 4.23
CA ASP A 22 -14.55 5.58 5.25
C ASP A 22 -13.26 4.93 4.70
N GLU A 23 -12.47 4.32 5.58
CA GLU A 23 -11.20 3.69 5.20
C GLU A 23 -11.40 2.62 4.11
N ALA A 24 -12.45 1.81 4.21
CA ALA A 24 -12.73 0.73 3.27
C ALA A 24 -13.06 1.27 1.87
N LEU A 25 -13.88 2.32 1.77
CA LEU A 25 -14.22 2.94 0.50
C LEU A 25 -13.00 3.64 -0.10
N LEU A 26 -12.20 4.34 0.69
CA LEU A 26 -10.98 5.00 0.22
C LEU A 26 -10.00 3.97 -0.36
N GLN A 27 -9.72 2.88 0.37
CA GLN A 27 -8.84 1.81 -0.07
C GLN A 27 -9.31 1.20 -1.40
N ARG A 28 -10.61 0.95 -1.54
CA ARG A 28 -11.20 0.41 -2.79
C ARG A 28 -11.09 1.39 -3.95
N ILE A 29 -11.32 2.68 -3.71
CA ILE A 29 -11.19 3.71 -4.74
C ILE A 29 -9.73 3.79 -5.20
N VAL A 30 -8.77 3.90 -4.29
CA VAL A 30 -7.35 4.02 -4.62
C VAL A 30 -6.85 2.76 -5.33
N ALA A 31 -7.17 1.56 -4.84
CA ALA A 31 -6.76 0.31 -5.47
C ALA A 31 -7.31 0.18 -6.90
N ARG A 32 -8.58 0.55 -7.12
CA ARG A 32 -9.17 0.55 -8.46
C ARG A 32 -8.47 1.54 -9.39
N LEU A 33 -8.26 2.77 -8.95
CA LEU A 33 -7.64 3.81 -9.79
C LEU A 33 -6.16 3.50 -10.08
N ALA A 34 -5.44 2.89 -9.15
CA ALA A 34 -4.09 2.39 -9.37
C ALA A 34 -4.08 1.27 -10.42
N GLY A 35 -4.99 0.30 -10.32
CA GLY A 35 -5.16 -0.77 -11.31
C GLY A 35 -5.51 -0.24 -12.70
N ASP A 36 -6.46 0.69 -12.80
CA ASP A 36 -6.84 1.36 -14.06
C ASP A 36 -5.66 2.12 -14.69
N ALA A 37 -4.66 2.52 -13.89
CA ALA A 37 -3.43 3.18 -14.33
C ALA A 37 -2.26 2.22 -14.60
N GLY A 38 -2.44 0.91 -14.43
CA GLY A 38 -1.38 -0.10 -14.58
C GLY A 38 -0.35 -0.09 -13.45
N LEU A 39 -0.68 0.48 -12.28
CA LEU A 39 0.20 0.52 -11.13
C LEU A 39 -0.05 -0.70 -10.23
N ALA A 40 1.03 -1.38 -9.86
CA ALA A 40 0.98 -2.44 -8.85
C ALA A 40 0.81 -1.86 -7.44
N GLY A 41 -0.14 -2.40 -6.68
CA GLY A 41 -0.35 -2.11 -5.26
C GLY A 41 0.02 -3.30 -4.37
N PHE A 42 0.22 -3.03 -3.08
CA PHE A 42 0.43 -4.06 -2.06
C PHE A 42 -0.64 -3.94 -0.99
N ASP A 43 -1.27 -5.05 -0.63
CA ASP A 43 -2.09 -5.11 0.57
C ASP A 43 -1.18 -5.36 1.79
N LEU A 44 -0.82 -4.26 2.46
CA LEU A 44 0.11 -4.30 3.58
C LEU A 44 -0.65 -4.51 4.90
N PRO A 45 -0.18 -5.43 5.76
CA PRO A 45 -0.65 -5.53 7.13
C PRO A 45 -0.60 -4.19 7.86
N ALA A 46 -1.47 -4.03 8.86
CA ALA A 46 -1.50 -2.84 9.71
C ALA A 46 -0.11 -2.56 10.32
N GLY A 47 0.30 -1.30 10.30
CA GLY A 47 1.62 -0.87 10.79
C GLY A 47 2.77 -1.02 9.79
N LEU A 48 2.64 -1.84 8.74
CA LEU A 48 3.67 -1.94 7.71
C LEU A 48 3.56 -0.81 6.68
N ARG A 49 4.70 -0.23 6.33
CA ARG A 49 4.80 0.78 5.26
C ARG A 49 6.00 0.49 4.39
N THR A 50 5.90 0.81 3.10
CA THR A 50 6.98 0.61 2.15
C THR A 50 7.22 1.83 1.27
N ARG A 51 8.46 2.01 0.83
CA ARG A 51 8.86 3.04 -0.13
C ARG A 51 10.01 2.56 -1.01
N ARG A 52 9.98 2.92 -2.30
CA ARG A 52 11.08 2.67 -3.24
C ARG A 52 11.95 3.92 -3.41
N ARG A 53 13.26 3.72 -3.57
CA ARG A 53 14.26 4.73 -3.96
C ARG A 53 15.29 4.08 -4.88
N GLY A 54 15.17 4.32 -6.19
CA GLY A 54 15.94 3.60 -7.20
C GLY A 54 15.66 2.09 -7.11
N ALA A 55 16.70 1.27 -7.24
CA ALA A 55 16.64 -0.19 -7.16
C ALA A 55 16.48 -0.75 -5.73
N PHE A 56 16.05 0.07 -4.77
CA PHE A 56 15.88 -0.34 -3.37
C PHE A 56 14.48 -0.07 -2.88
N ARG A 57 13.92 -1.03 -2.15
CA ARG A 57 12.67 -0.91 -1.41
C ARG A 57 12.93 -1.02 0.08
N PHE A 58 12.47 -0.03 0.82
CA PHE A 58 12.50 0.03 2.26
C PHE A 58 11.14 -0.46 2.78
N VAL A 59 11.14 -1.32 3.78
CA VAL A 59 9.95 -1.79 4.49
C VAL A 59 10.12 -1.50 5.97
N PHE A 60 9.15 -0.83 6.56
CA PHE A 60 9.18 -0.39 7.96
C PHE A 60 7.99 -1.00 8.70
N ASN A 61 8.24 -1.50 9.91
CA ASN A 61 7.19 -1.91 10.83
C ASN A 61 6.99 -0.88 11.94
N TYR A 62 5.96 -0.04 11.79
CA TYR A 62 5.50 0.88 12.83
C TYR A 62 4.49 0.25 13.80
N GLY A 63 4.12 -1.03 13.58
CA GLY A 63 3.24 -1.77 14.45
C GLY A 63 3.91 -2.15 15.77
N ALA A 64 3.08 -2.49 16.76
CA ALA A 64 3.55 -2.94 18.09
C ALA A 64 3.96 -4.42 18.12
N VAL A 65 3.76 -5.17 17.04
CA VAL A 65 4.01 -6.61 16.95
C VAL A 65 4.85 -6.95 15.73
N SER A 66 5.52 -8.10 15.77
CA SER A 66 6.26 -8.63 14.63
C SER A 66 5.34 -8.87 13.42
N ALA A 67 5.81 -8.57 12.21
CA ALA A 67 5.08 -8.81 10.96
C ALA A 67 5.94 -9.55 9.94
N ASP A 68 5.34 -10.51 9.23
CA ASP A 68 5.95 -11.21 8.10
C ASP A 68 5.70 -10.41 6.82
N ILE A 69 6.78 -10.13 6.09
CA ILE A 69 6.78 -9.33 4.86
C ILE A 69 6.95 -10.21 3.60
N SER A 70 7.19 -11.51 3.76
CA SER A 70 7.37 -12.45 2.64
C SER A 70 6.16 -12.65 1.72
N PRO A 71 4.89 -12.51 2.17
CA PRO A 71 3.75 -12.63 1.25
C PRO A 71 3.65 -11.47 0.25
N GLN A 72 4.11 -10.27 0.63
CA GLN A 72 4.04 -9.08 -0.22
C GLN A 72 5.32 -8.86 -1.02
N PHE A 73 6.45 -9.35 -0.53
CA PHE A 73 7.75 -9.17 -1.16
C PHE A 73 8.47 -10.52 -1.27
N PRO A 74 8.63 -11.10 -2.47
CA PRO A 74 9.48 -12.27 -2.65
C PRO A 74 10.93 -11.86 -2.28
N VAL A 75 11.44 -12.44 -1.18
CA VAL A 75 12.61 -11.89 -0.48
C VAL A 75 13.93 -12.41 -1.06
N ILE A 76 14.80 -11.47 -1.46
CA ILE A 76 16.25 -11.56 -1.27
C ILE A 76 16.66 -10.26 -0.57
N SER A 77 16.88 -10.31 0.74
CA SER A 77 17.27 -9.13 1.54
C SER A 77 18.76 -8.83 1.38
N VAL A 78 19.12 -7.54 1.30
CA VAL A 78 20.52 -7.08 1.14
C VAL A 78 21.12 -6.62 2.48
N VAL A 79 20.30 -6.46 3.53
CA VAL A 79 20.68 -5.93 4.85
C VAL A 79 20.01 -6.78 5.95
N PRO A 80 20.65 -7.00 7.13
CA PRO A 80 20.06 -7.80 8.22
C PRO A 80 18.70 -7.27 8.66
N GLY A 81 17.70 -8.14 8.64
CA GLY A 81 16.28 -7.81 8.79
C GLY A 81 15.49 -8.74 7.88
N GLY A 82 15.40 -10.01 8.26
CA GLY A 82 14.89 -11.10 7.44
C GLY A 82 13.42 -10.94 7.04
N ALA A 83 12.81 -12.02 6.58
CA ALA A 83 11.39 -12.04 6.16
C ALA A 83 10.41 -11.58 7.25
N ARG A 84 10.83 -11.53 8.51
CA ARG A 84 10.03 -11.06 9.65
C ARG A 84 10.64 -9.81 10.27
N LEU A 85 9.84 -8.75 10.38
CA LEU A 85 10.22 -7.50 11.02
C LEU A 85 9.60 -7.41 12.41
N GLU A 86 10.42 -7.27 13.45
CA GLU A 86 9.96 -6.93 14.80
C GLU A 86 9.33 -5.53 14.85
N ALA A 87 8.72 -5.17 15.99
CA ALA A 87 8.23 -3.81 16.22
C ALA A 87 9.37 -2.79 16.08
N GLY A 88 9.18 -1.75 15.27
CA GLY A 88 10.24 -0.79 14.93
C GLY A 88 11.30 -1.31 13.94
N GLY A 89 11.15 -2.53 13.43
CA GLY A 89 12.08 -3.15 12.49
C GLY A 89 12.05 -2.54 11.09
N VAL A 90 13.16 -2.68 10.37
CA VAL A 90 13.32 -2.23 8.99
C VAL A 90 13.99 -3.31 8.14
N ALA A 91 13.55 -3.45 6.88
CA ALA A 91 14.24 -4.21 5.85
C ALA A 91 14.54 -3.35 4.63
N VAL A 92 15.65 -3.65 3.96
CA VAL A 92 16.01 -3.08 2.66
C VAL A 92 16.15 -4.22 1.65
N LEU A 93 15.29 -4.19 0.65
CA LEU A 93 15.19 -5.16 -0.43
C LEU A 93 15.74 -4.52 -1.71
N ARG A 94 16.49 -5.29 -2.50
CA ARG A 94 16.79 -4.87 -3.87
C ARG A 94 15.59 -5.19 -4.74
N THR A 95 15.13 -4.23 -5.53
CA THR A 95 14.10 -4.46 -6.55
C THR A 95 14.78 -4.71 -7.89
N GLU A 96 14.44 -5.83 -8.52
CA GLU A 96 14.65 -6.01 -9.94
C GLU A 96 13.51 -5.24 -10.61
N ASP A 97 13.85 -4.16 -11.32
CA ASP A 97 12.87 -3.44 -12.16
C ASP A 97 12.69 -4.18 -13.49
#